data_AF-A0A1R3FL91-F1
#
_entry.id   AF-A0A1R3FL91-F1
#
_cell.length_a   1.000
_cell.length_b   1.000
_cell.length_c   1.000
_cell.angle_alpha   90.00
_cell.angle_beta   90.00
_cell.angle_gamma   90.00
#
_symmetry.space_group_name_H-M   'P 1'
#
loop_
_entity.id
_entity.type
_entity.pdbx_description
1 polymer ?
#
loop_
_entity_poly.entity_id
_entity_poly.type
_entity_poly.pdbx_seq_one_letter_code
_entity_poly.pdbx_strand_id
1 'polypeptide(L)'
;MYFKALMLSGCVALAGCQSAHVVEQVQVAQAEQVNSIAGLQFAAMKLPSSVVFDVTPESQYLNYQSINSPVVAVELPANRGEYSLTISSLIGDTAFVPRAVIYDTNGKELESYGKGDFEYKKPRMHLGNRLVAEREFFPPRTEDSVFLVVYTDQQEIGAFTDVIHPARLDAEGRGNYLPEVKDIPIPNANVGKIEVTIDKASFFSFGSSSESNAKPAAAAKVETIQPETQTYYHNAIQAAVDTDNIPKALSLLDEAKALGIESAQEVFVKAVNKK
;
A
#
# COMPACT_ATOMS: atom_id res chain seq x y z
N MET A 1 -4.54 72.76 -23.41
CA MET A 1 -3.61 71.73 -23.90
C MET A 1 -4.23 70.37 -23.60
N TYR A 2 -4.47 69.61 -24.66
CA TYR A 2 -4.98 68.25 -24.67
C TYR A 2 -3.90 67.26 -24.24
N PHE A 3 -4.26 66.14 -23.61
CA PHE A 3 -3.73 64.77 -23.85
C PHE A 3 -4.51 63.81 -22.92
N LYS A 4 -5.61 63.24 -23.40
CA LYS A 4 -5.75 61.86 -23.95
C LYS A 4 -5.60 60.74 -22.92
N ALA A 5 -6.71 60.04 -22.73
CA ALA A 5 -6.80 58.72 -22.15
C ALA A 5 -5.86 57.70 -22.83
N LEU A 6 -5.34 56.75 -22.05
CA LEU A 6 -4.86 55.48 -22.58
C LEU A 6 -5.25 54.35 -21.61
N MET A 7 -6.23 53.57 -22.08
CA MET A 7 -6.61 52.27 -21.55
C MET A 7 -5.47 51.27 -21.79
N LEU A 8 -5.05 50.55 -20.75
CA LEU A 8 -4.38 49.24 -20.82
C LEU A 8 -5.04 48.40 -19.71
N SER A 9 -6.12 47.66 -19.98
CA SER A 9 -6.13 46.35 -20.63
C SER A 9 -5.10 45.38 -20.04
N GLY A 10 -5.60 44.39 -19.30
CA GLY A 10 -4.97 43.07 -19.19
C GLY A 10 -4.18 42.78 -17.92
N CYS A 11 -4.89 42.44 -16.84
CA CYS A 11 -4.40 41.42 -15.91
C CYS A 11 -5.55 40.45 -15.66
N VAL A 12 -5.61 39.41 -16.50
CA VAL A 12 -6.39 38.21 -16.21
C VAL A 12 -5.71 37.55 -15.02
N ALA A 13 -6.27 37.73 -13.84
CA ALA A 13 -5.97 36.88 -12.70
C ALA A 13 -6.51 35.48 -13.03
N LEU A 14 -5.69 34.65 -13.70
CA LEU A 14 -5.84 33.20 -13.63
C LEU A 14 -5.46 32.79 -12.20
N ALA A 15 -6.39 32.97 -11.27
CA ALA A 15 -6.44 32.16 -10.07
C ALA A 15 -6.88 30.75 -10.51
N GLY A 16 -5.91 29.97 -11.01
CA GLY A 16 -6.07 28.54 -11.10
C GLY A 16 -6.13 27.99 -9.69
N CYS A 17 -7.33 27.93 -9.13
CA CYS A 17 -7.64 27.16 -7.93
C CYS A 17 -7.43 25.68 -8.25
N GLN A 18 -6.19 25.21 -8.22
CA GLN A 18 -5.94 23.84 -7.83
C GLN A 18 -5.91 23.83 -6.31
N SER A 19 -7.10 23.91 -5.72
CA SER A 19 -7.29 23.43 -4.37
C SER A 19 -7.00 21.94 -4.44
N ALA A 20 -5.77 21.54 -4.10
CA ALA A 20 -5.60 20.24 -3.51
C ALA A 20 -6.56 20.26 -2.31
N HIS A 21 -7.61 19.44 -2.37
CA HIS A 21 -8.38 19.15 -1.17
C HIS A 21 -7.42 18.41 -0.24
N VAL A 22 -6.67 19.19 0.54
CA VAL A 22 -6.22 18.77 1.85
C VAL A 22 -7.52 18.49 2.58
N VAL A 23 -7.90 17.21 2.63
CA VAL A 23 -8.89 16.76 3.60
C VAL A 23 -8.19 16.93 4.93
N GLU A 24 -8.35 18.12 5.50
CA GLU A 24 -7.94 18.43 6.85
C GLU A 24 -8.80 17.56 7.75
N GLN A 25 -8.16 16.54 8.30
CA GLN A 25 -8.82 15.55 9.12
C GLN A 25 -9.25 16.21 10.43
N VAL A 26 -10.50 15.90 10.81
CA VAL A 26 -11.10 16.26 12.09
C VAL A 26 -10.09 15.98 13.20
N GLN A 27 -9.65 17.06 13.86
CA GLN A 27 -8.90 16.99 15.11
C GLN A 27 -9.75 16.19 16.10
N VAL A 28 -9.38 14.92 16.32
CA VAL A 28 -9.96 14.08 17.36
C VAL A 28 -9.36 14.55 18.68
N ALA A 29 -9.87 15.66 19.17
CA ALA A 29 -9.45 16.29 20.41
C ALA A 29 -10.58 16.19 21.44
N GLN A 30 -10.74 15.01 22.04
CA GLN A 30 -11.25 14.88 23.41
C GLN A 30 -10.54 13.70 24.08
N ALA A 31 -9.79 13.99 25.14
CA ALA A 31 -9.18 13.02 26.03
C ALA A 31 -10.26 12.32 26.88
N GLU A 32 -11.13 11.54 26.23
CA GLU A 32 -12.04 10.63 26.93
C GLU A 32 -11.32 9.30 27.13
N GLN A 33 -11.28 8.87 28.39
CA GLN A 33 -10.88 7.51 28.73
C GLN A 33 -12.04 6.58 28.37
N VAL A 34 -11.85 5.75 27.36
CA VAL A 34 -12.84 4.81 26.83
C VAL A 34 -12.50 3.41 27.33
N ASN A 35 -13.50 2.66 27.80
CA ASN A 35 -13.32 1.32 28.36
C ASN A 35 -13.88 0.18 27.47
N SER A 36 -14.28 0.49 26.24
CA SER A 36 -14.87 -0.47 25.29
C SER A 36 -14.65 -0.02 23.85
N ILE A 37 -14.48 -0.97 22.92
CA ILE A 37 -14.29 -0.68 21.49
C ILE A 37 -15.45 0.14 20.91
N ALA A 38 -16.70 -0.19 21.25
CA ALA A 38 -17.88 0.53 20.76
C ALA A 38 -18.00 1.99 21.26
N GLY A 39 -17.23 2.36 22.28
CA GLY A 39 -17.20 3.72 22.81
C GLY A 39 -16.16 4.62 22.14
N LEU A 40 -15.34 4.08 21.23
CA LEU A 40 -14.33 4.84 20.52
C LEU A 40 -14.97 5.73 19.46
N GLN A 41 -14.33 6.87 19.22
CA GLN A 41 -14.69 7.76 18.12
C GLN A 41 -13.91 7.32 16.88
N PHE A 42 -14.62 6.71 15.92
CA PHE A 42 -14.02 6.18 14.70
C PHE A 42 -13.97 7.24 13.59
N ALA A 43 -12.82 7.34 12.93
CA ALA A 43 -12.70 8.09 11.68
C ALA A 43 -13.09 7.19 10.50
N ALA A 44 -14.19 7.50 9.83
CA ALA A 44 -14.65 6.74 8.68
C ALA A 44 -13.79 6.98 7.43
N MET A 45 -13.29 5.90 6.83
CA MET A 45 -12.49 5.92 5.61
C MET A 45 -13.27 5.36 4.41
N LYS A 46 -12.92 5.80 3.21
CA LYS A 46 -13.54 5.36 1.94
C LYS A 46 -12.47 4.77 1.04
N LEU A 47 -12.78 3.70 0.31
CA LEU A 47 -11.82 3.11 -0.63
C LEU A 47 -11.82 3.85 -1.98
N PRO A 48 -10.65 4.30 -2.51
CA PRO A 48 -9.33 4.39 -1.87
C PRO A 48 -9.15 5.68 -1.05
N SER A 49 -8.37 5.64 0.04
CA SER A 49 -8.01 6.82 0.83
C SER A 49 -6.71 6.65 1.60
N SER A 50 -6.01 7.76 1.85
CA SER A 50 -4.90 7.86 2.81
C SER A 50 -5.19 8.96 3.82
N VAL A 51 -4.96 8.69 5.09
CA VAL A 51 -5.39 9.51 6.22
C VAL A 51 -4.29 9.48 7.30
N VAL A 52 -3.89 10.64 7.82
CA VAL A 52 -2.78 10.79 8.76
C VAL A 52 -3.30 11.21 10.13
N PHE A 53 -3.04 10.38 11.12
CA PHE A 53 -3.45 10.55 12.50
C PHE A 53 -2.28 10.98 13.38
N ASP A 54 -2.48 12.06 14.12
CA ASP A 54 -1.60 12.49 15.20
C ASP A 54 -2.01 11.80 16.50
N VAL A 55 -1.11 10.97 17.05
CA VAL A 55 -1.25 10.38 18.37
C VAL A 55 -0.55 11.27 19.37
N THR A 56 -1.32 11.97 20.19
CA THR A 56 -0.85 12.90 21.21
C THR A 56 -1.36 12.46 22.59
N PRO A 57 -0.88 13.06 23.69
CA PRO A 57 -1.43 12.80 25.02
C PRO A 57 -2.90 13.18 25.17
N GLU A 58 -3.45 13.98 24.25
CA GLU A 58 -4.85 14.42 24.24
C GLU A 58 -5.75 13.53 23.37
N SER A 59 -5.18 12.58 22.63
CA SER A 59 -5.93 11.59 21.87
C SER A 59 -6.78 10.72 22.81
N GLN A 60 -7.86 10.15 22.26
CA GLN A 60 -8.70 9.21 23.00
C GLN A 60 -7.87 8.06 23.58
N TYR A 61 -8.15 7.71 24.82
CA TYR A 61 -7.36 6.75 25.57
C TYR A 61 -8.16 5.48 25.79
N LEU A 62 -7.70 4.33 25.29
CA LEU A 62 -8.41 3.07 25.46
C LEU A 62 -7.82 2.29 26.63
N ASN A 63 -8.67 1.97 27.60
CA ASN A 63 -8.38 1.01 28.67
C ASN A 63 -9.34 -0.18 28.56
N TYR A 64 -8.96 -1.16 27.74
CA TYR A 64 -9.79 -2.32 27.45
C TYR A 64 -8.94 -3.58 27.35
N GLN A 65 -9.28 -4.59 28.17
CA GLN A 65 -8.53 -5.84 28.27
C GLN A 65 -7.02 -5.60 28.57
N SER A 66 -6.13 -5.92 27.62
CA SER A 66 -4.69 -5.66 27.72
C SER A 66 -4.26 -4.33 27.12
N ILE A 67 -5.18 -3.57 26.52
CA ILE A 67 -4.90 -2.28 25.89
C ILE A 67 -4.99 -1.19 26.94
N ASN A 68 -3.92 -0.40 27.03
CA ASN A 68 -3.82 0.73 27.94
C ASN A 68 -2.94 1.79 27.28
N SER A 69 -3.45 2.51 26.29
CA SER A 69 -2.67 3.54 25.59
C SER A 69 -3.58 4.52 24.86
N PRO A 70 -3.05 5.66 24.37
CA PRO A 70 -3.71 6.43 23.32
C PRO A 70 -3.94 5.54 22.09
N VAL A 71 -5.06 5.73 21.40
CA VAL A 71 -5.42 4.92 20.23
C VAL A 71 -5.88 5.75 19.05
N VAL A 72 -5.63 5.21 17.86
CA VAL A 72 -6.24 5.63 16.61
C VAL A 72 -7.33 4.62 16.28
N ALA A 73 -8.56 5.10 16.08
CA ALA A 73 -9.72 4.28 15.75
C ALA A 73 -10.26 4.68 14.39
N VAL A 74 -10.36 3.72 13.48
CA VAL A 74 -10.73 3.93 12.08
C VAL A 74 -11.84 2.97 11.69
N GLU A 75 -12.87 3.47 11.03
CA GLU A 75 -13.91 2.62 10.42
C GLU A 75 -13.53 2.38 8.95
N LEU A 76 -13.33 1.10 8.62
CA LEU A 76 -12.94 0.63 7.30
C LEU A 76 -14.15 0.01 6.58
N PRO A 77 -14.30 0.24 5.26
CA PRO A 77 -15.39 -0.35 4.50
C PRO A 77 -15.21 -1.86 4.35
N ALA A 78 -16.28 -2.64 4.50
CA ALA A 78 -16.28 -4.09 4.28
C ALA A 78 -17.12 -4.54 3.06
N ASN A 79 -17.85 -3.62 2.45
CA ASN A 79 -18.77 -3.89 1.33
C ASN A 79 -18.15 -3.80 -0.08
N ARG A 80 -16.83 -3.65 -0.21
CA ARG A 80 -16.13 -3.34 -1.49
C ARG A 80 -15.22 -4.45 -2.02
N GLY A 81 -15.17 -5.61 -1.35
CA GLY A 81 -14.23 -6.69 -1.65
C GLY A 81 -12.90 -6.51 -0.93
N GLU A 82 -11.90 -7.31 -1.31
CA GLU A 82 -10.54 -7.25 -0.76
C GLU A 82 -9.82 -5.94 -1.14
N TYR A 83 -8.92 -5.48 -0.27
CA TYR A 83 -8.10 -4.28 -0.50
C TYR A 83 -6.76 -4.37 0.22
N SER A 84 -5.79 -3.59 -0.26
CA SER A 84 -4.52 -3.40 0.44
C SER A 84 -4.73 -2.41 1.59
N LEU A 85 -4.31 -2.81 2.79
CA LEU A 85 -4.23 -2.00 3.99
C LEU A 85 -2.75 -1.76 4.30
N THR A 86 -2.34 -0.49 4.26
CA THR A 86 -1.00 -0.07 4.67
C THR A 86 -1.10 0.79 5.91
N ILE A 87 -0.38 0.41 6.96
CA ILE A 87 -0.26 1.16 8.20
C ILE A 87 1.21 1.58 8.33
N SER A 88 1.44 2.88 8.34
CA SER A 88 2.77 3.48 8.37
C SER A 88 2.91 4.37 9.60
N SER A 89 3.83 4.03 10.50
CA SER A 89 4.18 4.86 11.65
C SER A 89 5.46 5.62 11.38
N LEU A 90 5.38 6.94 11.31
CA LEU A 90 6.52 7.79 11.02
C LEU A 90 7.41 7.90 12.26
N ILE A 91 8.73 7.78 12.03
CA ILE A 91 9.75 7.89 13.06
C ILE A 91 10.42 9.27 12.95
N GLY A 92 10.31 10.04 14.02
CA GLY A 92 11.02 11.32 14.20
C GLY A 92 12.02 11.21 15.36
N ASP A 93 11.88 12.10 16.33
CA ASP A 93 12.64 12.05 17.58
C ASP A 93 12.24 10.87 18.48
N THR A 94 11.01 10.39 18.30
CA THR A 94 10.46 9.19 18.94
C THR A 94 9.88 8.25 17.88
N ALA A 95 9.83 6.96 18.22
CA ALA A 95 9.21 5.93 17.40
C ALA A 95 7.91 5.43 18.07
N PHE A 96 6.79 5.49 17.36
CA PHE A 96 5.57 4.82 17.79
C PHE A 96 5.57 3.41 17.20
N VAL A 97 5.77 2.38 18.02
CA VAL A 97 5.74 0.97 17.56
C VAL A 97 4.28 0.49 17.55
N PRO A 98 3.66 0.29 16.38
CA PRO A 98 2.23 0.03 16.34
C PRO A 98 1.91 -1.43 16.61
N ARG A 99 0.75 -1.62 17.23
CA ARG A 99 -0.06 -2.82 17.20
C ARG A 99 -1.42 -2.45 16.63
N ALA A 100 -1.83 -3.13 15.59
CA ALA A 100 -3.07 -2.86 14.88
C ALA A 100 -4.00 -4.06 15.01
N VAL A 101 -5.25 -3.84 15.37
CA VAL A 101 -6.24 -4.90 15.52
C VAL A 101 -7.52 -4.49 14.80
N ILE A 102 -8.04 -5.36 13.97
CA ILE A 102 -9.29 -5.19 13.26
C ILE A 102 -10.38 -5.96 14.01
N TYR A 103 -11.45 -5.26 14.36
CA TYR A 103 -12.62 -5.78 15.04
C TYR A 103 -13.83 -5.80 14.11
N ASP A 104 -14.71 -6.77 14.32
CA ASP A 104 -16.05 -6.80 13.75
C ASP A 104 -16.99 -5.79 14.45
N THR A 105 -18.23 -5.70 13.98
CA THR A 105 -19.24 -4.83 14.60
C THR A 105 -19.63 -5.21 16.03
N ASN A 106 -19.33 -6.44 16.46
CA ASN A 106 -19.59 -6.97 17.79
C ASN A 106 -18.37 -6.83 18.73
N GLY A 107 -17.26 -6.26 18.27
CA GLY A 107 -16.01 -6.14 19.03
C GLY A 107 -15.19 -7.43 19.10
N LYS A 108 -15.45 -8.42 18.24
CA LYS A 108 -14.63 -9.61 18.07
C LYS A 108 -13.45 -9.31 17.17
N GLU A 109 -12.26 -9.72 17.58
CA GLU A 109 -11.04 -9.63 16.78
C GLU A 109 -11.13 -10.49 15.51
N LEU A 110 -10.90 -9.88 14.36
CA LEU A 110 -10.84 -10.51 13.04
C LEU A 110 -9.39 -10.79 12.63
N GLU A 111 -8.52 -9.79 12.78
CA GLU A 111 -7.11 -9.87 12.40
C GLU A 111 -6.27 -8.92 13.28
N SER A 112 -5.02 -9.29 13.57
CA SER A 112 -4.10 -8.43 14.33
C SER A 112 -2.69 -8.46 13.76
N TYR A 113 -2.05 -7.30 13.83
CA TYR A 113 -0.68 -7.06 13.40
C TYR A 113 0.11 -6.54 14.59
N GLY A 114 1.13 -7.29 14.99
CA GLY A 114 2.02 -6.92 16.08
C GLY A 114 3.29 -6.27 15.56
N LYS A 115 4.22 -5.94 16.47
CA LYS A 115 5.54 -5.38 16.14
C LYS A 115 6.28 -6.12 15.01
N GLY A 116 6.17 -7.45 14.96
CA GLY A 116 6.85 -8.28 13.95
C GLY A 116 6.32 -8.08 12.53
N ASP A 117 5.11 -7.55 12.36
CA ASP A 117 4.50 -7.26 11.07
C ASP A 117 4.96 -5.91 10.48
N PHE A 118 5.52 -5.04 11.32
CA PHE A 118 5.96 -3.72 10.93
C PHE A 118 7.45 -3.72 10.59
N GLU A 119 7.75 -3.50 9.31
CA GLU A 119 9.13 -3.44 8.81
C GLU A 119 9.63 -1.99 8.81
N TYR A 120 10.86 -1.78 9.29
CA TYR A 120 11.52 -0.49 9.16
C TYR A 120 11.85 -0.18 7.70
N LYS A 121 11.37 0.97 7.22
CA LYS A 121 11.71 1.53 5.90
C LYS A 121 12.53 2.81 6.10
N LYS A 122 13.72 2.81 5.52
CA LYS A 122 14.61 3.97 5.47
C LYS A 122 14.01 5.14 4.67
N PRO A 123 14.50 6.37 4.86
CA PRO A 123 13.98 7.54 4.17
C PRO A 123 14.20 7.41 2.66
N ARG A 124 13.19 7.80 1.88
CA ARG A 124 13.23 7.84 0.41
C ARG A 124 12.36 8.97 -0.10
N MET A 125 12.91 9.83 -0.96
CA MET A 125 12.20 10.96 -1.56
C MET A 125 11.59 11.88 -0.47
N HIS A 126 10.27 12.00 -0.41
CA HIS A 126 9.54 12.77 0.61
C HIS A 126 9.20 11.94 1.87
N LEU A 127 9.43 10.63 1.85
CA LEU A 127 9.10 9.73 2.94
C LEU A 127 10.26 9.64 3.93
N GLY A 128 9.97 9.91 5.20
CA GLY A 128 10.93 9.78 6.29
C GLY A 128 11.16 8.33 6.72
N ASN A 129 11.89 8.18 7.83
CA ASN A 129 11.99 6.93 8.57
C ASN A 129 10.59 6.51 9.02
N ARG A 130 10.26 5.22 8.88
CA ARG A 130 8.93 4.73 9.26
C ARG A 130 8.92 3.22 9.47
N LEU A 131 7.99 2.76 10.29
CA LEU A 131 7.61 1.37 10.45
C LEU A 131 6.37 1.12 9.58
N VAL A 132 6.40 0.11 8.70
CA VAL A 132 5.32 -0.13 7.72
C VAL A 132 4.84 -1.58 7.79
N ALA A 133 3.54 -1.76 7.93
CA ALA A 133 2.87 -3.02 7.68
C ALA A 133 1.96 -2.86 6.45
N GLU A 134 2.16 -3.70 5.44
CA GLU A 134 1.32 -3.77 4.25
C GLU A 134 0.69 -5.16 4.16
N ARG A 135 -0.63 -5.22 4.08
CA ARG A 135 -1.41 -6.45 4.17
C ARG A 135 -2.59 -6.43 3.21
N GLU A 136 -2.89 -7.56 2.59
CA GLU A 136 -4.14 -7.76 1.87
C GLU A 136 -5.22 -8.15 2.86
N PHE A 137 -6.21 -7.27 3.04
CA PHE A 137 -7.30 -7.48 3.96
C PHE A 137 -8.54 -8.01 3.23
N PHE A 138 -9.18 -9.01 3.83
CA PHE A 138 -10.36 -9.69 3.30
C PHE A 138 -11.55 -9.45 4.23
N PRO A 139 -12.34 -8.38 4.03
CA PRO A 139 -13.45 -8.07 4.92
C PRO A 139 -14.52 -9.17 4.92
N PRO A 140 -15.17 -9.45 6.07
CA PRO A 140 -16.33 -10.33 6.13
C PRO A 140 -17.47 -9.81 5.24
N ARG A 141 -18.09 -10.70 4.44
CA ARG A 141 -19.21 -10.33 3.54
C ARG A 141 -20.53 -10.05 4.28
N THR A 142 -20.56 -10.26 5.58
CA THR A 142 -21.75 -10.11 6.44
C THR A 142 -21.91 -8.70 6.99
N GLU A 143 -20.85 -7.89 6.96
CA GLU A 143 -20.81 -6.57 7.57
C GLU A 143 -20.54 -5.50 6.51
N ASP A 144 -21.10 -4.29 6.71
CA ASP A 144 -20.83 -3.16 5.82
C ASP A 144 -19.53 -2.43 6.18
N SER A 145 -19.07 -2.53 7.43
CA SER A 145 -17.89 -1.86 7.94
C SER A 145 -17.26 -2.66 9.08
N VAL A 146 -15.94 -2.50 9.24
CA VAL A 146 -15.13 -3.10 10.31
C VAL A 146 -14.29 -2.01 10.97
N PHE A 147 -13.76 -2.28 12.16
CA PHE A 147 -13.12 -1.27 13.01
C PHE A 147 -11.64 -1.57 13.23
N LEU A 148 -10.76 -0.76 12.67
CA LEU A 148 -9.32 -0.82 12.92
C LEU A 148 -8.98 0.03 14.14
N VAL A 149 -8.31 -0.56 15.12
CA VAL A 149 -7.73 0.14 16.27
C VAL A 149 -6.22 -0.04 16.24
N VAL A 150 -5.50 1.07 16.16
CA VAL A 150 -4.04 1.11 16.20
C VAL A 150 -3.58 1.75 17.51
N TYR A 151 -2.70 1.06 18.22
CA TYR A 151 -2.21 1.44 19.52
C TYR A 151 -0.75 0.98 19.69
N THR A 152 -0.14 1.20 20.86
CA THR A 152 1.19 0.65 21.16
C THR A 152 1.14 -0.19 22.43
N ASP A 153 1.89 -1.28 22.45
CA ASP A 153 1.97 -2.14 23.63
C ASP A 153 2.80 -1.45 24.73
N GLN A 154 2.35 -1.57 25.98
CA GLN A 154 3.05 -1.00 27.14
C GLN A 154 4.49 -1.50 27.29
N GLN A 155 4.78 -2.71 26.80
CA GLN A 155 6.12 -3.30 26.83
C GLN A 155 7.10 -2.63 25.86
N GLU A 156 6.59 -1.96 24.83
CA GLU A 156 7.41 -1.26 23.84
C GLU A 156 7.78 0.15 24.30
N ILE A 157 7.03 0.74 25.24
CA ILE A 157 7.32 2.08 25.77
C ILE A 157 8.64 2.05 26.55
N GLY A 158 9.59 2.91 26.16
CA GLY A 158 10.93 2.93 26.73
C GLY A 158 11.92 1.93 26.14
N ALA A 159 11.48 1.07 25.20
CA ALA A 159 12.39 0.34 24.32
C ALA A 159 12.93 1.25 23.20
N PHE A 160 13.69 0.68 22.27
CA PHE A 160 14.30 1.43 21.16
C PHE A 160 13.99 0.79 19.81
N THR A 161 13.87 1.63 18.79
CA THR A 161 13.81 1.25 17.37
C THR A 161 15.08 1.74 16.68
N ASP A 162 15.83 0.82 16.09
CA ASP A 162 17.07 1.15 15.38
C ASP A 162 16.75 1.75 14.00
N VAL A 163 17.37 2.90 13.71
CA VAL A 163 17.21 3.66 12.48
C VAL A 163 18.56 3.80 11.79
N ILE A 164 18.59 3.69 10.46
CA ILE A 164 19.84 3.77 9.71
C ILE A 164 20.58 5.10 9.95
N HIS A 165 21.90 5.01 10.14
CA HIS A 165 22.72 6.19 10.33
C HIS A 165 22.80 7.07 9.05
N PRO A 166 22.69 8.40 9.13
CA PRO A 166 22.67 9.28 7.95
C PRO A 166 23.93 9.18 7.08
N ALA A 167 25.10 8.94 7.69
CA ALA A 167 26.34 8.72 6.94
C ALA A 167 26.27 7.50 6.00
N ARG A 168 25.53 6.44 6.37
CA ARG A 168 25.32 5.28 5.48
C ARG A 168 24.39 5.65 4.32
N LEU A 169 23.33 6.40 4.59
CA LEU A 169 22.41 6.89 3.54
C LEU A 169 23.13 7.79 2.53
N ASP A 170 24.00 8.69 3.00
CA ASP A 170 24.77 9.59 2.14
C ASP A 170 25.78 8.83 1.27
N ALA A 171 26.50 7.87 1.86
CA ALA A 171 27.40 7.00 1.10
C ALA A 171 26.66 6.19 0.04
N GLU A 172 25.53 5.57 0.38
CA GLU A 172 24.69 4.83 -0.57
C GLU A 172 24.18 5.73 -1.71
N GLY A 173 23.68 6.92 -1.38
CA GLY A 173 23.18 7.87 -2.37
C GLY A 173 24.25 8.40 -3.33
N ARG A 174 25.52 8.46 -2.89
CA ARG A 174 26.67 8.86 -3.72
C ARG A 174 27.36 7.70 -4.42
N GLY A 175 26.96 6.46 -4.15
CA GLY A 175 27.65 5.26 -4.67
C GLY A 175 29.05 5.05 -4.07
N ASN A 176 29.29 5.60 -2.87
CA ASN A 176 30.54 5.43 -2.13
C ASN A 176 30.53 4.11 -1.33
N TYR A 177 31.69 3.75 -0.79
CA TYR A 177 31.80 2.67 0.20
C TYR A 177 30.94 2.99 1.44
N LEU A 178 30.16 2.02 1.92
CA LEU A 178 29.33 2.21 3.12
C LEU A 178 30.21 2.16 4.38
N PRO A 179 30.20 3.22 5.21
CA PRO A 179 30.94 3.22 6.46
C PRO A 179 30.37 2.21 7.46
N GLU A 180 31.24 1.60 8.27
CA GLU A 180 30.88 0.66 9.35
C GLU A 180 30.38 1.39 10.61
N VAL A 181 29.32 2.18 10.46
CA VAL A 181 28.66 2.87 11.58
C VAL A 181 27.40 2.12 12.01
N LYS A 182 27.19 2.04 13.32
CA LYS A 182 25.99 1.44 13.91
C LYS A 182 24.76 2.31 13.64
N ASP A 183 23.60 1.67 13.65
CA ASP A 183 22.31 2.34 13.55
C ASP A 183 22.02 3.16 14.83
N ILE A 184 21.18 4.17 14.68
CA ILE A 184 20.82 5.12 15.73
C ILE A 184 19.60 4.56 16.49
N PRO A 185 19.71 4.34 17.81
CA PRO A 185 18.58 3.88 18.60
C PRO A 185 17.62 5.05 18.90
N ILE A 186 16.40 4.99 18.39
CA ILE A 186 15.34 5.97 18.65
C ILE A 186 14.43 5.46 19.78
N PRO A 187 14.16 6.25 20.83
CA PRO A 187 13.30 5.80 21.93
C PRO A 187 11.85 5.64 21.46
N ASN A 188 11.24 4.54 21.91
CA ASN A 188 9.85 4.26 21.63
C ASN A 188 8.93 5.05 22.57
N ALA A 189 7.85 5.60 22.03
CA ALA A 189 6.88 6.41 22.75
C ALA A 189 5.43 6.03 22.40
N ASN A 190 4.50 6.43 23.26
CA ASN A 190 3.05 6.29 23.05
C ASN A 190 2.42 7.45 22.26
N VAL A 191 3.26 8.29 21.65
CA VAL A 191 2.87 9.42 20.80
C VAL A 191 3.63 9.33 19.47
N GLY A 192 3.02 9.81 18.39
CA GLY A 192 3.61 9.70 17.05
C GLY A 192 2.62 10.07 15.94
N LYS A 193 3.04 9.84 14.70
CA LYS A 193 2.22 10.06 13.50
C LYS A 193 1.98 8.74 12.79
N ILE A 194 0.72 8.39 12.59
CA ILE A 194 0.30 7.14 11.94
C ILE A 194 -0.46 7.50 10.68
N GLU A 195 0.02 7.03 9.54
CA GLU A 195 -0.71 7.07 8.28
C GLU A 195 -1.37 5.71 8.03
N VAL A 196 -2.67 5.74 7.75
CA VAL A 196 -3.44 4.58 7.32
C VAL A 196 -3.87 4.82 5.89
N THR A 197 -3.50 3.89 5.02
CA THR A 197 -3.84 3.90 3.59
C THR A 197 -4.62 2.65 3.25
N ILE A 198 -5.77 2.83 2.61
CA ILE A 198 -6.53 1.75 1.98
C ILE A 198 -6.57 1.97 0.48
N ASP A 199 -6.15 0.96 -0.26
CA ASP A 199 -6.11 1.01 -1.71
C ASP A 199 -6.69 -0.27 -2.32
N LYS A 200 -7.20 -0.18 -3.55
CA LYS A 200 -7.77 -1.37 -4.21
C LYS A 200 -6.71 -2.47 -4.27
N ALA A 201 -7.11 -3.72 -4.01
CA ALA A 201 -6.18 -4.85 -4.08
C ALA A 201 -5.48 -4.84 -5.45
N SER A 202 -4.15 -4.81 -5.40
CA SER A 202 -3.33 -4.81 -6.60
C SER A 202 -3.28 -6.23 -7.13
N PHE A 203 -3.98 -6.50 -8.24
CA PHE A 203 -3.95 -7.79 -8.95
C PHE A 203 -2.56 -8.17 -9.53
N PHE A 204 -1.49 -7.43 -9.20
CA PHE A 204 -0.15 -7.58 -9.75
C PHE A 204 0.96 -7.33 -8.70
N SER A 205 0.98 -8.09 -7.60
CA SER A 205 2.17 -8.19 -6.74
C SER A 205 2.97 -9.47 -7.04
N PHE A 206 3.53 -9.54 -8.26
CA PHE A 206 4.65 -10.45 -8.55
C PHE A 206 5.94 -9.63 -8.44
N GLY A 207 6.59 -9.66 -7.27
CA GLY A 207 7.82 -8.89 -7.11
C GLY A 207 8.37 -8.78 -5.70
N SER A 208 8.44 -9.87 -4.94
CA SER A 208 9.42 -9.95 -3.85
C SER A 208 10.06 -11.33 -3.86
N SER A 209 11.30 -11.37 -4.35
CA SER A 209 12.20 -12.50 -4.30
C SER A 209 12.55 -12.79 -2.84
N SER A 210 11.86 -13.76 -2.24
CA SER A 210 12.42 -14.56 -1.15
C SER A 210 12.61 -15.97 -1.67
N GLU A 211 13.88 -16.35 -1.83
CA GLU A 211 14.30 -17.74 -1.99
C GLU A 211 13.86 -18.53 -0.77
N SER A 212 12.71 -19.18 -0.89
CA SER A 212 12.35 -20.33 -0.08
C SER A 212 12.42 -21.55 -0.96
N ASN A 213 13.46 -22.34 -0.73
CA ASN A 213 13.65 -23.68 -1.27
C ASN A 213 12.52 -24.60 -0.79
N ALA A 214 11.38 -24.56 -1.48
CA ALA A 214 10.31 -25.53 -1.33
C ALA A 214 10.05 -26.16 -2.71
N LYS A 215 10.53 -27.39 -2.84
CA LYS A 215 10.29 -28.34 -3.93
C LYS A 215 8.85 -28.20 -4.47
N PRO A 216 8.63 -27.95 -5.78
CA PRO A 216 7.29 -27.87 -6.33
C PRO A 216 6.62 -29.25 -6.25
N ALA A 217 5.62 -29.39 -5.39
CA ALA A 217 4.65 -30.46 -5.50
C ALA A 217 3.71 -30.12 -6.66
N ALA A 218 3.75 -30.99 -7.67
CA ALA A 218 2.86 -31.11 -8.82
C ALA A 218 1.63 -30.19 -8.84
N ALA A 219 1.69 -29.17 -9.69
CA ALA A 219 0.53 -28.38 -10.08
C ALA A 219 -0.47 -29.27 -10.83
N ALA A 220 -1.72 -29.21 -10.38
CA ALA A 220 -2.85 -29.83 -11.04
C ALA A 220 -2.98 -29.27 -12.47
N LYS A 221 -3.06 -30.20 -13.40
CA LYS A 221 -3.29 -30.04 -14.84
C LYS A 221 -4.58 -29.24 -15.08
N VAL A 222 -4.47 -28.05 -15.67
CA VAL A 222 -5.61 -27.31 -16.23
C VAL A 222 -6.02 -28.04 -17.52
N GLU A 223 -7.07 -28.84 -17.43
CA GLU A 223 -7.65 -29.54 -18.58
C GLU A 223 -8.63 -28.62 -19.32
N THR A 224 -8.44 -28.56 -20.64
CA THR A 224 -9.28 -27.95 -21.69
C THR A 224 -9.01 -26.48 -22.02
N ILE A 225 -8.13 -26.29 -23.02
CA ILE A 225 -7.95 -25.04 -23.76
C ILE A 225 -9.28 -24.70 -24.45
N GLN A 226 -9.75 -23.46 -24.28
CA GLN A 226 -10.98 -22.99 -24.93
C GLN A 226 -10.73 -22.81 -26.44
N PRO A 227 -11.63 -23.28 -27.34
CA PRO A 227 -11.42 -23.24 -28.79
C PRO A 227 -11.33 -21.81 -29.36
N GLU A 228 -11.99 -20.85 -28.70
CA GLU A 228 -11.91 -19.42 -29.02
C GLU A 228 -10.48 -18.87 -28.80
N THR A 229 -9.82 -19.30 -27.73
CA THR A 229 -8.45 -18.90 -27.40
C THR A 229 -7.47 -19.44 -28.45
N GLN A 230 -7.62 -20.70 -28.86
CA GLN A 230 -6.81 -21.29 -29.93
C GLN A 230 -6.97 -20.54 -31.26
N THR A 231 -8.21 -20.19 -31.61
CA THR A 231 -8.52 -19.45 -32.84
C THR A 231 -7.91 -18.05 -32.84
N TYR A 232 -7.97 -17.36 -31.69
CA TYR A 232 -7.35 -16.04 -31.53
C TYR A 232 -5.85 -16.07 -31.83
N TYR A 233 -5.11 -16.98 -31.19
CA TYR A 233 -3.66 -17.06 -31.37
C TYR A 233 -3.28 -17.46 -32.80
N HIS A 234 -4.00 -18.38 -33.42
CA HIS A 234 -3.75 -18.74 -34.82
C HIS A 234 -3.89 -17.54 -35.77
N ASN A 235 -4.98 -16.77 -35.63
CA ASN A 235 -5.22 -15.60 -36.48
C ASN A 235 -4.22 -14.47 -36.21
N ALA A 236 -3.89 -14.23 -34.94
CA ALA A 236 -2.96 -13.17 -34.55
C ALA A 236 -1.53 -13.45 -35.04
N ILE A 237 -1.09 -14.71 -34.94
CA ILE A 237 0.22 -15.16 -35.44
C ILE A 237 0.28 -14.99 -36.96
N GLN A 238 -0.74 -15.45 -37.68
CA GLN A 238 -0.79 -15.34 -39.13
C GLN A 238 -0.76 -13.87 -39.59
N ALA A 239 -1.59 -13.00 -38.98
CA ALA A 239 -1.62 -11.58 -39.29
C ALA A 239 -0.30 -10.87 -38.98
N ALA A 240 0.40 -11.25 -37.91
CA ALA A 240 1.70 -10.69 -37.57
C ALA A 240 2.78 -11.09 -38.60
N VAL A 241 2.73 -12.31 -39.13
CA VAL A 241 3.64 -12.76 -40.20
C VAL A 241 3.30 -12.08 -41.53
N ASP A 242 2.03 -11.98 -41.89
CA ASP A 242 1.56 -11.32 -43.13
C ASP A 242 1.92 -9.82 -43.16
N THR A 243 2.10 -9.20 -41.99
CA THR A 243 2.49 -7.79 -41.84
C THR A 243 4.00 -7.59 -41.61
N ASP A 244 4.82 -8.63 -41.85
CA ASP A 244 6.27 -8.63 -41.66
C ASP A 244 6.75 -8.34 -40.24
N ASN A 245 5.87 -8.48 -39.24
CA ASN A 245 6.18 -8.27 -37.84
C ASN A 245 6.55 -9.60 -37.15
N ILE A 246 7.70 -10.14 -37.54
CA ILE A 246 8.24 -11.40 -36.99
C ILE A 246 8.45 -11.37 -35.47
N PRO A 247 8.96 -10.28 -34.85
CA PRO A 247 9.12 -10.22 -33.39
C PRO A 247 7.78 -10.39 -32.65
N LYS A 248 6.72 -9.76 -33.15
CA LYS A 248 5.37 -9.90 -32.58
C LYS A 248 4.82 -11.32 -32.78
N ALA A 249 5.04 -11.92 -33.95
CA ALA A 249 4.62 -13.29 -34.22
C ALA A 249 5.28 -14.32 -33.28
N LEU A 250 6.56 -14.11 -32.93
CA LEU A 250 7.29 -14.95 -31.98
C LEU A 250 6.77 -14.78 -30.54
N SER A 251 6.52 -13.54 -30.09
CA SER A 251 5.90 -13.29 -28.78
C SER A 251 4.56 -14.01 -28.64
N LEU A 252 3.70 -13.91 -29.66
CA LEU A 252 2.39 -14.58 -29.68
C LEU A 252 2.51 -16.10 -29.71
N LEU A 253 3.56 -16.65 -30.32
CA LEU A 253 3.83 -18.09 -30.31
C LEU A 253 4.25 -18.58 -28.92
N ASP A 254 5.12 -17.85 -28.24
CA ASP A 254 5.60 -18.21 -26.90
C ASP A 254 4.46 -18.13 -25.86
N GLU A 255 3.59 -17.12 -25.98
CA GLU A 255 2.36 -17.02 -25.19
C GLU A 255 1.40 -18.19 -25.46
N ALA A 256 1.19 -18.55 -26.73
CA ALA A 256 0.33 -19.67 -27.09
C ALA A 256 0.87 -21.01 -26.54
N LYS A 257 2.20 -21.22 -26.57
CA LYS A 257 2.85 -22.40 -25.98
C LYS A 257 2.73 -22.45 -24.47
N ALA A 258 2.87 -21.31 -23.79
CA ALA A 258 2.68 -21.22 -22.33
C ALA A 258 1.25 -21.59 -21.92
N LEU A 259 0.27 -21.37 -22.82
CA LEU A 259 -1.13 -21.76 -22.65
C LEU A 259 -1.45 -23.18 -23.13
N GLY A 260 -0.46 -23.96 -23.58
CA GLY A 260 -0.63 -25.34 -24.05
C GLY A 260 -1.20 -25.47 -25.48
N ILE A 261 -1.21 -24.40 -26.26
CA ILE A 261 -1.74 -24.39 -27.65
C ILE A 261 -0.63 -24.84 -28.61
N GLU A 262 -0.35 -26.14 -28.63
CA GLU A 262 0.75 -26.72 -29.41
C GLU A 262 0.61 -26.49 -30.93
N SER A 263 -0.62 -26.40 -31.44
CA SER A 263 -0.91 -26.13 -32.86
C SER A 263 -0.45 -24.75 -33.35
N ALA A 264 -0.18 -23.80 -32.45
CA ALA A 264 0.27 -22.46 -32.81
C ALA A 264 1.64 -22.46 -33.52
N GLN A 265 2.51 -23.44 -33.20
CA GLN A 265 3.81 -23.57 -33.85
C GLN A 265 3.69 -23.95 -35.33
N GLU A 266 2.76 -24.85 -35.67
CA GLU A 266 2.51 -25.22 -37.06
C GLU A 266 1.97 -24.04 -37.87
N VAL A 267 1.10 -23.23 -37.28
CA VAL A 267 0.52 -22.04 -37.92
C VAL A 267 1.62 -21.01 -38.21
N PHE A 268 2.52 -20.77 -37.24
CA PHE A 268 3.67 -19.88 -37.45
C PHE A 268 4.57 -20.35 -38.60
N VAL A 269 4.98 -21.62 -38.60
CA VAL A 269 5.84 -22.18 -39.66
C VAL A 269 5.18 -22.13 -41.02
N LYS A 270 3.88 -22.46 -41.11
CA LYS A 270 3.12 -22.36 -42.37
C LYS A 270 3.01 -20.92 -42.87
N ALA A 271 2.74 -19.95 -41.99
CA ALA A 271 2.63 -18.54 -42.36
C ALA A 271 3.98 -18.00 -42.88
N VAL A 272 5.09 -18.32 -42.22
CA VAL A 272 6.43 -17.87 -42.64
C VAL A 272 6.84 -18.49 -43.98
N ASN A 273 6.51 -19.77 -44.22
CA ASN A 273 6.84 -20.45 -45.47
C ASN A 273 5.93 -20.08 -46.65
N LYS A 274 4.81 -19.37 -46.40
CA LYS A 274 3.89 -18.90 -47.44
C LYS A 274 4.28 -17.53 -48.00
N LYS A 275 5.19 -16.84 -47.31
CA LYS A 275 5.81 -15.60 -47.76
C LYS A 275 6.88 -15.90 -48.83
#